data_AF-A0A960DRM6-F1
#
_entry.id   AF-A0A960DRM6-F1
#
_cell.length_a   1.000
_cell.length_b   1.000
_cell.length_c   1.000
_cell.angle_alpha   90.00
_cell.angle_beta   90.00
_cell.angle_gamma   90.00
#
_symmetry.space_group_name_H-M   'P 1'
#
loop_
_entity.id
_entity.type
_entity.pdbx_description
1 polymer ?
#
loop_
_entity_poly.entity_id
_entity_poly.type
_entity_poly.pdbx_seq_one_letter_code
_entity_poly.pdbx_strand_id
1 'polypeptide(L)'
;MLWNLIQEVELRNARTSRALSDQLHESRYEVARAGVDQLDVRVDRLLLVMDAMWELLAERTGATEADLLAKVQEIDARDGTVDGRRTTVARRCSSCGAAIGNERSSCAFCGHEEPGRTGFDGV
;
A
#
# COMPACT_ATOMS: atom_id res chain seq x y z
N MET A 1 -3.81 -1.23 57.94
CA MET A 1 -4.51 -0.02 57.46
C MET A 1 -3.71 0.69 56.36
N LEU A 2 -2.46 1.13 56.61
CA LEU A 2 -1.63 1.82 55.59
C LEU A 2 -1.39 0.99 54.31
N TRP A 3 -1.13 -0.31 54.47
CA TRP A 3 -0.88 -1.24 53.35
C TRP A 3 -2.08 -1.34 52.40
N ASN A 4 -3.30 -1.46 52.92
CA ASN A 4 -4.51 -1.54 52.09
C ASN A 4 -4.72 -0.25 51.27
N LEU A 5 -4.40 0.90 51.84
CA LEU A 5 -4.52 2.20 51.15
C LEU A 5 -3.52 2.32 49.99
N ILE A 6 -2.26 1.91 50.21
CA ILE A 6 -1.23 1.89 49.17
C ILE A 6 -1.62 0.89 48.06
N GLN A 7 -2.04 -0.31 48.46
CA GLN A 7 -2.46 -1.35 47.51
C GLN A 7 -3.68 -0.91 46.69
N GLU A 8 -4.63 -0.19 47.29
CA GLU A 8 -5.80 0.34 46.58
C GLU A 8 -5.42 1.39 45.53
N VAL A 9 -4.43 2.25 45.84
CA VAL A 9 -3.88 3.22 44.87
C VAL A 9 -3.16 2.51 43.72
N GLU A 10 -2.33 1.50 43.99
CA GLU A 10 -1.63 0.73 42.96
C GLU A 10 -2.60 -0.03 42.05
N LEU A 11 -3.62 -0.67 42.63
CA LEU A 11 -4.67 -1.35 41.86
C LEU A 11 -5.45 -0.36 40.99
N ARG A 12 -5.75 0.83 41.53
CA ARG A 12 -6.42 1.89 40.77
C ARG A 12 -5.56 2.34 39.59
N ASN A 13 -4.27 2.56 39.80
CA ASN A 13 -3.33 2.94 38.74
C ASN A 13 -3.15 1.84 37.68
N ALA A 14 -3.10 0.58 38.09
CA ALA A 14 -3.02 -0.55 37.16
C ALA A 14 -4.30 -0.68 36.32
N ARG A 15 -5.48 -0.47 36.92
CA ARG A 15 -6.76 -0.50 36.21
C ARG A 15 -6.90 0.65 35.21
N THR A 16 -6.52 1.88 35.60
CA THR A 16 -6.57 3.04 34.70
C THR A 16 -5.59 2.89 33.54
N SER A 17 -4.39 2.37 33.80
CA SER A 17 -3.40 2.08 32.75
C SER A 17 -3.90 1.03 31.75
N ARG A 18 -4.55 -0.05 32.23
CA ARG A 18 -5.16 -1.06 31.35
C ARG A 18 -6.30 -0.48 30.51
N ALA A 19 -7.22 0.26 31.15
CA ALA A 19 -8.34 0.89 30.44
C ALA A 19 -7.87 1.85 29.34
N LEU A 20 -6.82 2.62 29.61
CA LEU A 20 -6.21 3.49 28.59
C LEU A 20 -5.56 2.68 27.46
N SER A 21 -4.85 1.59 27.78
CA SER A 21 -4.28 0.70 26.77
C SER A 21 -5.37 0.10 25.88
N ASP A 22 -6.47 -0.37 26.47
CA ASP A 22 -7.61 -0.95 25.74
C ASP A 22 -8.27 0.09 24.82
N GLN A 23 -8.46 1.33 25.31
CA GLN A 23 -8.96 2.44 24.48
C GLN A 23 -8.04 2.77 23.30
N LEU A 24 -6.72 2.77 23.54
CA LEU A 24 -5.74 3.00 22.47
C LEU A 24 -5.72 1.85 21.46
N HIS A 25 -5.90 0.60 21.91
CA HIS A 25 -6.02 -0.54 21.02
C HIS A 25 -7.26 -0.43 20.15
N GLU A 26 -8.43 -0.16 20.75
CA GLU A 26 -9.68 0.01 20.01
C GLU A 26 -9.56 1.10 18.94
N SER A 27 -9.06 2.28 19.32
CA SER A 27 -8.84 3.38 18.38
C SER A 27 -7.90 3.00 17.23
N ARG A 28 -6.82 2.24 17.50
CA ARG A 28 -5.93 1.74 16.45
C ARG A 28 -6.63 0.75 15.52
N TYR A 29 -7.48 -0.13 16.07
CA TYR A 29 -8.26 -1.07 15.27
C TYR A 29 -9.26 -0.35 14.37
N GLU A 30 -9.96 0.66 14.88
CA GLU A 30 -10.89 1.48 14.10
C GLU A 30 -10.19 2.19 12.93
N VAL A 31 -9.03 2.83 13.21
CA VAL A 31 -8.25 3.50 12.16
C VAL A 31 -7.72 2.51 11.12
N ALA A 32 -7.20 1.36 11.56
CA ALA A 32 -6.72 0.33 10.65
C ALA A 32 -7.84 -0.21 9.76
N ARG A 33 -9.03 -0.47 10.35
CA ARG A 33 -10.21 -0.93 9.63
C ARG A 33 -10.69 0.10 8.62
N ALA A 34 -10.79 1.37 9.00
CA ALA A 34 -11.16 2.44 8.08
C ALA A 34 -10.17 2.56 6.91
N GLY A 35 -8.88 2.34 7.16
CA GLY A 35 -7.85 2.28 6.12
C GLY A 35 -8.05 1.12 5.13
N VAL A 36 -8.44 -0.07 5.63
CA VAL A 36 -8.78 -1.23 4.78
C VAL A 36 -10.02 -0.94 3.94
N ASP A 37 -11.09 -0.42 4.56
CA ASP A 37 -12.33 -0.09 3.83
C ASP A 37 -12.06 0.95 2.72
N GLN A 38 -11.20 1.93 2.97
CA GLN A 38 -10.79 2.90 1.96
C GLN A 38 -9.95 2.29 0.84
N LEU A 39 -9.09 1.31 1.15
CA LEU A 39 -8.33 0.57 0.16
C LEU A 39 -9.26 -0.25 -0.75
N ASP A 40 -10.24 -0.94 -0.18
CA ASP A 40 -11.22 -1.73 -0.92
C ASP A 40 -11.98 -0.86 -1.93
N VAL A 41 -12.48 0.31 -1.50
CA VAL A 41 -13.15 1.28 -2.40
C VAL A 41 -12.24 1.74 -3.54
N ARG A 42 -10.94 1.92 -3.29
CA ARG A 42 -9.97 2.31 -4.32
C ARG A 42 -9.69 1.17 -5.29
N VAL A 43 -9.61 -0.07 -4.80
CA VAL A 43 -9.44 -1.27 -5.62
C VAL A 43 -10.65 -1.48 -6.52
N ASP A 44 -11.86 -1.39 -5.99
CA ASP A 44 -13.10 -1.53 -6.78
C ASP A 44 -13.16 -0.49 -7.90
N ARG A 45 -12.80 0.76 -7.60
CA ARG A 45 -12.75 1.82 -8.61
C ARG A 45 -11.68 1.55 -9.67
N LEU A 46 -10.53 1.01 -9.28
CA LEU A 46 -9.47 0.63 -10.21
C LEU A 46 -9.94 -0.51 -11.12
N LEU A 47 -10.57 -1.55 -10.57
CA LEU A 47 -11.11 -2.67 -11.33
C LEU A 47 -12.11 -2.17 -12.37
N LEU A 48 -13.05 -1.30 -11.97
CA LEU A 48 -14.04 -0.73 -12.89
C LEU A 48 -13.38 0.03 -14.08
N VAL A 49 -12.32 0.79 -13.81
CA VAL A 49 -11.58 1.50 -14.87
C VAL A 49 -10.83 0.52 -15.77
N MET A 50 -10.23 -0.53 -15.21
CA MET A 50 -9.51 -1.55 -15.97
C MET A 50 -10.46 -2.36 -16.85
N ASP A 51 -11.65 -2.69 -16.37
CA ASP A 51 -12.70 -3.36 -17.14
C ASP A 51 -13.15 -2.47 -18.31
N ALA A 52 -13.42 -1.19 -18.06
CA ALA A 52 -13.78 -0.25 -19.12
C ALA A 52 -12.66 -0.08 -20.16
N MET A 53 -11.40 -0.02 -19.71
CA MET A 53 -10.24 0.03 -20.61
C MET A 53 -10.11 -1.24 -21.45
N TRP A 54 -10.35 -2.41 -20.86
CA TRP A 54 -10.30 -3.69 -21.55
C TRP A 54 -11.41 -3.79 -22.61
N GLU A 55 -12.66 -3.47 -22.26
CA GLU A 55 -13.77 -3.48 -23.21
C GLU A 55 -13.48 -2.58 -24.41
N LEU A 56 -13.01 -1.35 -24.17
CA LEU A 56 -12.64 -0.42 -25.24
C LEU A 56 -11.50 -0.95 -26.14
N LEU A 57 -10.53 -1.67 -25.57
CA LEU A 57 -9.44 -2.27 -26.35
C LEU A 57 -9.94 -3.48 -27.15
N ALA A 58 -10.69 -4.37 -26.50
CA ALA A 58 -11.19 -5.61 -27.09
C ALA A 58 -12.11 -5.30 -28.28
N GLU A 59 -13.02 -4.33 -28.13
CA GLU A 59 -13.90 -3.88 -29.22
C GLU A 59 -13.13 -3.37 -30.45
N ARG A 60 -12.00 -2.68 -30.24
CA ARG A 60 -11.21 -2.09 -31.33
C ARG A 60 -10.19 -3.04 -31.95
N THR A 61 -9.72 -4.03 -31.20
CA THR A 61 -8.64 -4.94 -31.62
C THR A 61 -9.13 -6.34 -31.96
N GLY A 62 -10.32 -6.71 -31.50
CA GLY A 62 -10.81 -8.09 -31.57
C GLY A 62 -10.05 -9.05 -30.63
N ALA A 63 -9.27 -8.51 -29.68
CA ALA A 63 -8.54 -9.32 -28.72
C ALA A 63 -9.49 -10.14 -27.84
N THR A 64 -9.12 -11.40 -27.60
CA THR A 64 -9.89 -12.30 -26.76
C THR A 64 -9.40 -12.25 -25.32
N GLU A 65 -10.23 -12.72 -24.39
CA GLU A 65 -9.84 -12.86 -22.98
C GLU A 65 -8.62 -13.79 -22.79
N ALA A 66 -8.45 -14.78 -23.68
CA ALA A 66 -7.28 -15.65 -23.69
C ALA A 66 -6.00 -14.87 -24.02
N ASP A 67 -6.07 -13.90 -24.95
CA ASP A 67 -4.94 -13.04 -25.29
C ASP A 67 -4.55 -12.13 -24.12
N LEU A 68 -5.56 -11.62 -23.39
CA LEU A 68 -5.32 -10.85 -22.17
C LEU A 68 -4.60 -11.69 -21.12
N LEU A 69 -5.09 -12.89 -20.83
CA LEU A 69 -4.51 -13.76 -19.81
C LEU A 69 -3.07 -14.16 -20.17
N ALA A 70 -2.82 -14.50 -21.44
CA ALA A 70 -1.48 -14.77 -21.94
C ALA A 70 -0.57 -13.54 -21.77
N LYS A 71 -1.09 -12.34 -22.02
CA LYS A 71 -0.33 -11.10 -21.84
C LYS A 71 -0.02 -10.80 -20.37
N VAL A 72 -0.95 -11.08 -19.46
CA VAL A 72 -0.71 -10.95 -18.01
C VAL A 72 0.40 -11.90 -17.58
N GLN A 73 0.36 -13.17 -18.00
CA GLN A 73 1.41 -14.14 -17.69
C GLN A 73 2.77 -13.73 -18.26
N GLU A 74 2.79 -13.19 -19.50
CA GLU A 74 4.01 -12.66 -20.11
C GLU A 74 4.58 -11.50 -19.28
N ILE A 75 3.72 -10.58 -18.81
CA ILE A 75 4.14 -9.42 -18.01
C ILE A 75 4.68 -9.87 -16.64
N ASP A 76 3.99 -10.80 -15.97
CA ASP A 76 4.42 -11.36 -14.69
C ASP A 76 5.80 -12.04 -14.81
N ALA A 77 6.00 -12.80 -15.89
CA ALA A 77 7.28 -13.47 -16.16
C ALA A 77 8.45 -12.51 -16.45
N ARG A 78 8.19 -11.27 -16.88
CA ARG A 78 9.26 -10.28 -17.21
C ARG A 78 10.04 -9.80 -16.00
N ASP A 79 9.46 -9.88 -14.81
CA ASP A 79 10.11 -9.47 -13.56
C ASP A 79 10.95 -10.62 -12.94
N GLY A 80 11.00 -11.79 -13.60
CA GLY A 80 11.85 -12.93 -13.22
C GLY A 80 11.30 -13.77 -12.07
N THR A 81 10.15 -13.40 -11.50
CA THR A 81 9.42 -14.17 -10.50
C THR A 81 7.94 -14.19 -10.88
N VAL A 82 7.36 -15.37 -11.10
CA VAL A 82 5.93 -15.53 -11.36
C VAL A 82 5.23 -15.60 -10.01
N ASP A 83 4.92 -14.46 -9.41
CA ASP A 83 4.21 -14.36 -8.13
C ASP A 83 2.84 -13.68 -8.24
N GLY A 84 2.43 -13.28 -9.45
CA GLY A 84 1.20 -12.54 -9.70
C GLY A 84 1.27 -11.09 -9.20
N ARG A 85 2.47 -10.56 -8.95
CA ARG A 85 2.68 -9.20 -8.46
C ARG A 85 3.63 -8.47 -9.39
N ARG A 86 3.34 -7.19 -9.59
CA ARG A 86 4.25 -6.30 -10.30
C ARG A 86 5.45 -6.01 -9.39
N THR A 87 6.62 -6.57 -9.68
CA THR A 87 7.82 -6.29 -8.89
C THR A 87 8.30 -4.89 -9.25
N THR A 88 8.31 -4.00 -8.26
CA THR A 88 8.84 -2.64 -8.45
C THR A 88 10.37 -2.68 -8.50
N VAL A 89 10.94 -2.92 -9.70
CA VAL A 89 12.40 -2.92 -9.90
C VAL A 89 12.99 -1.58 -9.49
N ALA A 90 13.87 -1.55 -8.49
CA ALA A 90 14.52 -0.33 -8.01
C ALA A 90 15.22 0.41 -9.16
N ARG A 91 14.89 1.69 -9.36
CA ARG A 91 15.54 2.53 -10.37
C ARG A 91 16.88 3.06 -9.85
N ARG A 92 17.78 3.44 -10.75
CA ARG A 92 19.01 4.16 -10.38
C ARG A 92 18.74 5.66 -10.43
N CYS A 93 19.25 6.38 -9.44
CA CYS A 93 19.24 7.84 -9.46
C CYS A 93 20.11 8.35 -10.63
N SER A 94 19.58 9.29 -11.40
CA SER A 94 20.24 9.98 -12.51
C SER A 94 21.44 10.83 -12.09
N SER A 95 21.46 11.31 -10.84
CA SER A 95 22.54 12.14 -10.31
C SER A 95 23.66 11.34 -9.64
N CYS A 96 23.34 10.37 -8.77
CA CYS A 96 24.34 9.65 -7.97
C CYS A 96 24.48 8.16 -8.30
N GLY A 97 23.62 7.60 -9.15
CA GLY A 97 23.63 6.19 -9.53
C GLY A 97 23.16 5.21 -8.45
N ALA A 98 22.82 5.69 -7.25
CA ALA A 98 22.32 4.86 -6.16
C ALA A 98 20.96 4.23 -6.50
N ALA A 99 20.72 3.02 -5.98
CA ALA A 99 19.42 2.36 -6.11
C ALA A 99 18.40 3.08 -5.23
N ILE A 100 17.31 3.55 -5.85
CA ILE A 100 16.20 4.22 -5.17
C ILE A 100 14.93 3.39 -5.38
N GLY A 101 14.12 3.28 -4.33
CA GLY A 101 12.80 2.65 -4.42
C GLY A 101 11.91 3.43 -5.39
N ASN A 102 11.10 2.73 -6.17
CA ASN A 102 10.31 3.33 -7.25
C ASN A 102 9.25 4.34 -6.78
N GLU A 103 8.86 4.30 -5.50
CA GLU A 103 7.82 5.15 -4.92
C GLU A 103 8.34 6.52 -4.47
N ARG A 104 9.67 6.74 -4.46
CA ARG A 104 10.27 7.98 -3.98
C ARG A 104 10.49 8.96 -5.14
N SER A 105 9.94 10.16 -5.00
CA SER A 105 10.20 11.31 -5.88
C SER A 105 11.57 11.93 -5.67
N SER A 106 12.26 11.59 -4.57
CA SER A 106 13.60 12.08 -4.26
C SER A 106 14.55 10.95 -3.88
N CYS A 107 15.82 11.12 -4.26
CA CYS A 107 16.88 10.20 -3.89
C CYS A 107 17.18 10.29 -2.40
N ALA A 108 17.09 9.16 -1.69
CA ALA A 108 17.42 9.07 -0.26
C ALA A 108 18.89 9.37 0.06
N PHE A 109 19.78 9.32 -0.93
CA PHE A 109 21.22 9.48 -0.76
C PHE A 109 21.69 10.89 -1.13
N CYS A 110 21.37 11.37 -2.34
CA CYS A 110 21.84 12.68 -2.80
C CYS A 110 20.77 13.77 -2.79
N GLY A 111 19.50 13.45 -2.48
CA GLY A 111 18.40 14.41 -2.46
C GLY A 111 17.90 14.85 -3.84
N HIS A 112 18.44 14.31 -4.93
CA HIS A 112 18.01 14.67 -6.28
C HIS A 112 16.55 14.24 -6.53
N GLU A 113 15.74 15.15 -7.06
CA GLU A 113 14.37 14.87 -7.48
C GLU A 113 14.38 14.12 -8.80
N GLU A 114 13.68 12.99 -8.83
CA GLU A 114 13.51 12.22 -10.05
C GLU A 114 12.12 12.51 -10.64
N PRO A 115 12.00 12.59 -11.98
CA PRO A 115 10.69 12.74 -12.59
C PRO A 115 9.80 11.54 -12.20
N GLY A 116 8.57 11.87 -11.78
CA GLY A 116 7.49 10.92 -11.52
C GLY A 116 7.33 9.96 -12.70
N ARG A 117 7.14 8.68 -12.39
CA ARG A 117 7.16 7.60 -13.38
C ARG A 117 5.80 7.39 -14.02
N THR A 118 4.72 7.86 -13.40
CA THR A 118 3.36 7.75 -13.94
C THR A 118 2.80 9.12 -14.28
N GLY A 119 1.94 9.18 -15.30
CA GLY A 119 1.20 10.40 -15.66
C GLY A 119 0.23 10.91 -14.59
N PHE A 120 0.17 10.23 -13.43
CA PHE A 120 -0.68 10.57 -12.29
C PHE A 120 0.11 11.05 -11.07
N ASP A 121 1.45 11.14 -11.14
CA ASP A 121 2.28 11.55 -10.01
C ASP A 121 2.17 13.07 -9.68
N GLY A 122 1.17 13.76 -10.24
CA GLY A 122 0.92 15.19 -10.05
C GLY A 122 -0.57 15.60 -10.09
N VAL A 123 -1.49 14.66 -9.86
CA VAL A 123 -2.94 14.93 -9.71
C VAL A 123 -3.39 14.64 -8.28
#